data_AF-A0A7C7NW45-F1
#
_entry.id   AF-A0A7C7NW45-F1
#
_cell.length_a   1.000
_cell.length_b   1.000
_cell.length_c   1.000
_cell.angle_alpha   90.00
_cell.angle_beta   90.00
_cell.angle_gamma   90.00
#
_symmetry.space_group_name_H-M   'P 1'
#
loop_
_entity.id
_entity.type
_entity.pdbx_description
1 polymer ?
#
loop_
_entity_poly.entity_id
_entity_poly.type
_entity_poly.pdbx_seq_one_letter_code
_entity_poly.pdbx_strand_id
1 'polypeptide(L)' 'MWETCSVQLKVRLPRDIAAQAEEAQETDPEFLSRVVLYGMTRRSIYRRLREQNQVQDQDQQSLEERP' A
#
# COMPACT_ATOMS: atom_id res chain seq x y z
N MET A 1 -18.97 -12.03 1.80
CA MET A 1 -18.83 -10.62 2.24
C MET A 1 -17.40 -10.50 2.74
N TRP A 2 -16.53 -9.71 2.09
CA TRP A 2 -15.21 -9.46 2.66
C TRP A 2 -15.40 -8.59 3.91
N GLU A 3 -14.81 -9.00 5.02
CA GLU A 3 -14.84 -8.26 6.27
C GLU A 3 -14.04 -6.96 6.10
N THR A 4 -14.67 -5.82 6.37
CA THR A 4 -14.01 -4.50 6.34
C THR A 4 -13.89 -3.96 7.76
N CYS A 5 -12.75 -3.34 8.08
CA CYS A 5 -12.54 -2.68 9.37
C CYS A 5 -12.22 -1.20 9.17
N SER A 6 -12.83 -0.35 9.99
CA SER A 6 -12.49 1.08 10.04
C SER A 6 -11.20 1.29 10.82
N VAL A 7 -10.34 2.17 10.32
CA VAL A 7 -9.08 2.56 10.97
C VAL A 7 -9.00 4.09 11.07
N GLN A 8 -8.39 4.59 12.15
CA GLN A 8 -8.05 6.02 12.27
C GLN A 8 -6.56 6.19 12.01
N LEU A 9 -6.21 7.13 11.13
CA LEU A 9 -4.83 7.44 10.78
C LEU A 9 -4.53 8.91 11.09
N LYS A 10 -3.53 9.16 11.92
CA LYS A 10 -2.99 10.50 12.15
C LYS A 10 -1.71 10.67 11.35
N VAL A 11 -1.68 11.64 10.45
CA VAL A 11 -0.52 11.95 9.60
C VAL A 11 0.02 13.34 9.90
N ARG A 12 1.31 13.55 9.63
CA ARG A 12 1.92 14.88 9.60
C ARG A 12 2.30 15.16 8.16
N LEU A 13 1.69 16.21 7.58
CA LEU A 13 1.90 16.60 6.20
C LEU A 13 2.54 17.99 6.15
N PRO A 14 3.33 18.30 5.10
CA PRO A 14 3.70 19.67 4.79
C PRO A 14 2.46 20.55 4.63
N ARG A 15 2.58 21.83 4.94
CA ARG A 15 1.44 22.76 5.02
C ARG A 15 0.62 22.80 3.73
N ASP A 16 1.27 22.85 2.58
CA ASP A 16 0.59 22.93 1.28
C ASP A 16 -0.23 21.67 0.98
N ILE A 17 0.28 20.50 1.38
CA ILE A 17 -0.41 19.22 1.19
C ILE A 17 -1.54 19.05 2.21
N ALA A 18 -1.35 19.54 3.44
CA ALA A 18 -2.41 19.56 4.44
C ALA A 18 -3.61 20.42 3.97
N ALA A 19 -3.34 21.59 3.38
CA ALA A 19 -4.39 22.45 2.82
C ALA A 19 -5.16 21.76 1.69
N GLN A 20 -4.47 21.06 0.79
CA GLN A 20 -5.12 20.26 -0.27
C GLN A 20 -5.97 19.12 0.30
N ALA A 21 -5.51 18.48 1.39
CA ALA A 21 -6.27 17.42 2.05
C ALA A 21 -7.55 17.96 2.73
N GLU A 22 -7.48 19.15 3.34
CA GLU A 22 -8.64 19.84 3.92
C GLU A 22 -9.66 20.21 2.82
N GLU A 23 -9.21 20.83 1.72
CA GLU A 23 -10.07 21.16 0.57
C GLU A 23 -10.71 19.91 -0.05
N ALA A 24 -9.93 18.84 -0.21
CA ALA A 24 -10.44 17.56 -0.70
C ALA A 24 -11.49 16.97 0.25
N GLN A 25 -11.32 17.11 1.56
CA GLN A 25 -12.29 16.62 2.54
C GLN A 25 -13.61 17.41 2.52
N GLU A 26 -13.56 18.71 2.25
CA GLU A 26 -14.75 19.56 2.11
C GLU A 26 -15.51 19.30 0.81
N THR A 27 -14.78 19.08 -0.29
CA THR A 27 -15.36 18.92 -1.64
C THR A 27 -15.75 17.47 -1.96
N ASP A 28 -14.96 16.50 -1.51
CA ASP A 28 -15.13 15.07 -1.75
C ASP A 28 -14.61 14.25 -0.54
N PRO A 29 -15.44 14.05 0.49
CA PRO A 29 -15.02 13.39 1.74
C PRO A 29 -14.56 11.94 1.55
N GLU A 30 -14.95 11.28 0.45
CA GLU A 30 -14.54 9.90 0.12
C GLU A 30 -13.21 9.83 -0.67
N PHE A 31 -12.66 10.97 -1.09
CA PHE A 31 -11.43 11.02 -1.87
C PHE A 31 -10.25 10.41 -1.10
N LEU A 32 -10.01 10.87 0.13
CA LEU A 32 -8.88 10.38 0.94
C LEU A 32 -9.01 8.89 1.27
N SER A 33 -10.23 8.41 1.53
CA SER A 33 -10.52 6.97 1.71
C SER A 33 -10.10 6.16 0.49
N ARG A 34 -10.44 6.63 -0.73
CA ARG A 34 -10.04 5.98 -1.98
C ARG A 34 -8.52 6.00 -2.20
N VAL A 35 -7.86 7.12 -1.88
CA VAL A 35 -6.40 7.24 -1.97
C VAL A 35 -5.70 6.26 -1.02
N VAL A 36 -6.17 6.17 0.24
CA VAL A 36 -5.62 5.23 1.22
C VAL A 36 -5.84 3.79 0.77
N LEU A 37 -7.06 3.43 0.35
CA LEU A 37 -7.37 2.08 -0.14
C LEU A 37 -6.49 1.71 -1.34
N TYR A 38 -6.35 2.60 -2.31
CA TYR A 38 -5.49 2.40 -3.46
C TYR A 38 -4.03 2.20 -3.04
N GLY A 39 -3.50 3.09 -2.20
CA GLY A 39 -2.12 3.03 -1.73
C GLY A 39 -1.81 1.74 -0.97
N MET A 40 -2.71 1.30 -0.09
CA MET A 40 -2.55 0.07 0.70
C MET A 40 -2.67 -1.20 -0.14
N THR A 41 -3.62 -1.23 -1.07
CA THR A 41 -3.77 -2.34 -2.03
C THR A 41 -2.53 -2.47 -2.90
N ARG A 42 -2.06 -1.35 -3.47
CA ARG A 42 -0.84 -1.31 -4.28
C ARG A 42 0.36 -1.81 -3.48
N ARG A 43 0.58 -1.28 -2.27
CA ARG A 43 1.69 -1.74 -1.40
C ARG A 43 1.63 -3.25 -1.13
N SER A 44 0.43 -3.78 -0.87
CA SER A 44 0.26 -5.21 -0.57
C SER A 44 0.57 -6.10 -1.76
N ILE A 45 0.13 -5.72 -2.96
CA ILE A 45 0.44 -6.46 -4.20
C ILE A 45 1.94 -6.44 -4.48
N TYR A 46 2.58 -5.27 -4.45
CA TYR A 46 4.01 -5.15 -4.73
C TYR A 46 4.86 -5.90 -3.70
N ARG A 47 4.46 -5.89 -2.43
CA ARG A 47 5.11 -6.69 -1.39
C ARG A 47 5.04 -8.19 -1.73
N ARG A 48 3.85 -8.71 -2.07
CA ARG A 48 3.66 -10.11 -2.43
C ARG A 48 4.47 -10.52 -3.66
N LEU A 49 4.48 -9.68 -4.69
CA LEU A 49 5.27 -9.92 -5.90
C LEU A 49 6.77 -9.96 -5.59
N ARG A 50 7.25 -9.06 -4.72
CA ARG A 50 8.65 -9.04 -4.29
C ARG A 50 9.01 -10.29 -3.48
N GLU A 51 8.16 -10.71 -2.56
CA GLU A 51 8.36 -11.94 -1.77
C GLU A 51 8.39 -13.18 -2.68
N GLN A 52 7.50 -13.26 -3.68
CA GLN A 52 7.48 -14.36 -4.65
C GLN A 52 8.76 -14.42 -5.49
N ASN A 53 9.25 -13.28 -5.98
CA ASN A 53 10.49 -13.23 -6.74
C ASN A 53 11.70 -13.61 -5.87
N GLN A 54 11.73 -13.22 -4.59
CA GLN A 54 12.82 -13.60 -3.69
C GLN A 54 12.86 -15.09 -3.38
N VAL A 55 11.69 -15.75 -3.28
CA VAL A 55 11.62 -17.21 -3.11
C VAL A 55 12.08 -17.93 -4.39
N GLN A 56 11.66 -17.46 -5.57
CA GLN A 56 12.10 -18.03 -6.85
C GLN A 56 13.63 -17.91 -7.05
N ASP A 57 14.23 -16.76 -6.73
CA ASP A 57 15.69 -16.59 -6.80
C ASP A 57 16.43 -17.56 -5.86
N GLN A 58 15.89 -17.82 -4.66
CA GLN A 58 16.48 -18.77 -3.69
C GLN A 58 16.33 -20.23 -4.13
N ASP A 59 15.20 -20.60 -4.70
CA ASP A 59 14.99 -21.94 -5.27
C ASP A 59 15.93 -22.18 -6.46
N GLN A 60 16.19 -21.16 -7.28
CA GLN A 60 17.06 -21.24 -8.45
C GLN A 60 18.55 -21.36 -8.05
N GLN A 61 18.99 -20.62 -7.04
CA GLN A 61 20.34 -20.75 -6.46
C GLN A 61 20.56 -22.13 -5.79
N SER A 62 19.54 -22.67 -5.12
CA SER A 62 19.61 -24.00 -4.49
C SER A 62 19.68 -25.17 -5.49
N LEU A 63 19.21 -24.95 -6.72
CA LEU A 63 19.29 -25.92 -7.82
C LEU A 63 20.65 -25.88 -8.54
N GLU A 64 21.35 -24.74 -8.57
CA GLU A 64 22.68 -24.60 -9.16
C GLU A 64 23.83 -25.05 -8.22
N GLU A 65 23.59 -25.14 -6.90
CA GLU A 65 24.59 -25.58 -5.91
C GLU A 65 24.64 -27.09 -5.64
N ARG A 66 23.85 -27.91 -6.36
CA ARG A 66 23.94 -29.39 -6.27
C ARG A 66 24.94 -29.94 -7.32
N PRO A 67 26.09 -30.50 -6.91
CA PRO A 67 27.10 -31.09 -7.79
C PRO A 67 26.67 -32.42 -8.41
#